data_AF-A0A7S1AJE8-F1
#
_entry.id   AF-A0A7S1AJE8-F1
#
_cell.length_a   1.000
_cell.length_b   1.000
_cell.length_c   1.000
_cell.angle_alpha   90.00
_cell.angle_beta   90.00
_cell.angle_gamma   90.00
#
_symmetry.space_group_name_H-M   'P 1'
#
loop_
_entity.id
_entity.type
_entity.pdbx_description
1 polymer ?
#
loop_
_entity_poly.entity_id
_entity_poly.type
_entity_poly.pdbx_seq_one_letter_code
_entity_poly.pdbx_strand_id
1 'polypeptide(L)'
;MHARLEAAVPASEEGGCFLQKRKYEPNMDKKRTKEVDADACQRLCQATSGCAFFSWDTGICTLQAQNAKLVDGRGTAGPKACAAKRQCCFHLGHTTQLQLRLGTSFISDSQAAKALDDEVLGRSLEEVADEGRMVWRELLSRVDVEDAGDLTSQTVSRLRIFYTCLYRSLLFPRRLDEQTHRGIQHWSPYSGKVVFGTGVTDNGFWDTFRTVYQLLALAYPKELGELIDGWLNAFKAGGALPQWASPGYREGIMVGAYSDVVIADAMLKNVSGFDTE
;
A
#
# COMPACT_ATOMS: atom_id res chain seq x y z
N MET A 1 3.39 -6.85 -1.55
CA MET A 1 3.70 -5.49 -1.08
C MET A 1 4.13 -5.58 0.37
N HIS A 2 5.33 -5.11 0.63
CA HIS A 2 6.03 -5.11 1.91
C HIS A 2 6.00 -3.69 2.47
N ALA A 3 5.97 -3.54 3.79
CA ALA A 3 5.89 -2.23 4.44
C ALA A 3 6.72 -2.20 5.73
N ARG A 4 7.45 -1.10 5.94
CA ARG A 4 8.20 -0.83 7.16
C ARG A 4 7.70 0.48 7.78
N LEU A 5 7.28 0.40 9.04
CA LEU A 5 6.81 1.53 9.84
C LEU A 5 7.85 1.87 10.90
N GLU A 6 8.11 3.17 11.06
CA GLU A 6 8.81 3.72 12.22
C GLU A 6 7.89 4.74 12.92
N ALA A 7 7.82 4.66 14.25
CA ALA A 7 7.06 5.58 15.09
C ALA A 7 7.92 6.03 16.27
N ALA A 8 7.82 7.30 16.64
CA ALA A 8 8.59 7.90 17.74
C ALA A 8 8.06 7.57 19.15
N VAL A 9 7.10 6.64 19.28
CA VAL A 9 6.46 6.25 20.56
C VAL A 9 6.47 4.73 20.69
N PRO A 10 6.79 4.16 21.87
CA PRO A 10 6.76 2.71 22.07
C PRO A 10 5.38 2.13 21.80
N ALA A 11 5.32 1.02 21.06
CA ALA A 11 4.10 0.26 20.90
C ALA A 11 3.74 -0.44 22.23
N SER A 12 2.49 -0.32 22.68
CA SER A 12 1.97 -1.07 23.82
C SER A 12 1.21 -2.29 23.34
N GLU A 13 1.57 -3.48 23.81
CA GLU A 13 0.85 -4.73 23.57
C GLU A 13 -0.21 -4.96 24.65
N GLU A 14 -1.42 -4.40 24.52
CA GLU A 14 -2.53 -4.79 25.40
C GLU A 14 -3.86 -4.91 24.63
N GLY A 15 -4.43 -6.12 24.65
CA GLY A 15 -5.76 -6.41 24.13
C GLY A 15 -6.16 -7.87 24.35
N GLY A 16 -6.96 -8.14 25.39
CA GLY A 16 -7.50 -9.48 25.67
C GLY A 16 -8.49 -9.98 24.61
N CYS A 17 -8.55 -11.30 24.40
CA CYS A 17 -9.32 -11.96 23.32
C CYS A 17 -10.66 -12.58 23.76
N PHE A 18 -11.16 -12.21 24.94
CA PHE A 18 -12.31 -12.87 25.54
C PHE A 18 -13.65 -12.39 24.96
N LEU A 19 -14.62 -13.30 24.92
CA LEU A 19 -15.95 -13.08 24.38
C LEU A 19 -16.96 -13.02 25.52
N GLN A 20 -17.67 -11.90 25.63
CA GLN A 20 -18.74 -11.71 26.60
C GLN A 20 -20.05 -12.37 26.13
N LYS A 21 -20.85 -12.86 27.08
CA LYS A 21 -22.14 -13.54 26.83
C LYS A 21 -22.02 -14.78 25.94
N ARG A 22 -20.91 -15.50 26.06
CA ARG A 22 -20.62 -16.72 25.31
C ARG A 22 -20.08 -17.81 26.25
N LYS A 23 -20.20 -19.07 25.82
CA LYS A 23 -19.60 -20.25 26.48
C LYS A 23 -19.26 -21.33 25.45
N TYR A 24 -18.38 -22.25 25.81
CA TYR A 24 -18.05 -23.42 25.00
C TYR A 24 -18.74 -24.69 25.54
N GLU A 25 -19.25 -25.51 24.63
CA GLU A 25 -19.88 -26.81 24.93
C GLU A 25 -19.49 -27.89 23.91
N PRO A 26 -19.27 -29.16 24.32
CA PRO A 26 -19.40 -29.68 25.67
C PRO A 26 -18.20 -29.35 26.57
N ASN A 27 -18.41 -29.51 27.88
CA ASN A 27 -17.35 -29.40 28.87
C ASN A 27 -16.44 -30.62 28.83
N MET A 28 -15.17 -30.46 29.20
CA MET A 28 -14.33 -31.62 29.51
C MET A 28 -14.87 -32.33 30.77
N ASP A 29 -14.63 -33.64 30.86
CA ASP A 29 -14.86 -34.44 32.08
C ASP A 29 -13.84 -34.10 33.17
N LYS A 30 -13.88 -32.84 33.64
CA LYS A 30 -13.11 -32.31 34.76
C LYS A 30 -14.04 -31.51 35.66
N LYS A 31 -13.80 -31.57 36.98
CA LYS A 31 -14.59 -30.80 37.96
C LYS A 31 -14.45 -29.30 37.66
N ARG A 32 -15.56 -28.57 37.71
CA ARG A 32 -15.56 -27.11 37.64
C ARG A 32 -14.73 -26.54 38.79
N THR A 33 -13.86 -25.58 38.49
CA THR A 33 -13.02 -24.91 39.47
C THR A 33 -13.59 -23.54 39.80
N LYS A 34 -13.29 -23.03 41.00
CA LYS A 34 -13.65 -21.66 41.36
C LYS A 34 -12.46 -20.77 41.07
N GLU A 35 -12.65 -19.77 40.21
CA GLU A 35 -11.59 -18.84 39.81
C GLU A 35 -12.08 -17.40 39.98
N VAL A 36 -11.16 -16.51 40.33
CA VAL A 36 -11.46 -15.11 40.67
C VAL A 36 -11.92 -14.30 39.45
N ASP A 37 -11.43 -14.63 38.25
CA ASP A 37 -11.74 -13.95 37.00
C ASP A 37 -11.49 -14.87 35.77
N ALA A 38 -11.81 -14.35 34.59
CA ALA A 38 -11.63 -15.04 33.32
C ALA A 38 -10.14 -15.29 32.99
N ASP A 39 -9.23 -14.40 33.40
CA ASP A 39 -7.79 -14.54 33.18
C ASP A 39 -7.19 -15.69 34.02
N ALA A 40 -7.60 -15.83 35.28
CA ALA A 40 -7.28 -16.97 36.12
C ALA A 40 -7.80 -18.28 35.50
N CYS A 41 -9.03 -18.27 34.96
CA CYS A 41 -9.59 -19.41 34.24
C CYS A 41 -8.80 -19.74 32.95
N GLN A 42 -8.30 -18.74 32.23
CA GLN A 42 -7.42 -18.95 31.08
C GLN A 42 -6.09 -19.59 31.50
N ARG A 43 -5.43 -19.07 32.56
CA ARG A 43 -4.20 -19.65 33.10
C ARG A 43 -4.39 -21.11 33.52
N LEU A 44 -5.53 -21.42 34.12
CA LEU A 44 -5.88 -22.81 34.45
C LEU A 44 -6.01 -23.67 33.18
N CYS A 45 -6.66 -23.17 32.13
CA CYS A 45 -6.71 -23.86 30.83
C CYS A 45 -5.31 -24.06 30.24
N GLN A 46 -4.42 -23.07 30.36
CA GLN A 46 -3.02 -23.17 29.90
C GLN A 46 -2.27 -24.31 30.56
N ALA A 47 -2.39 -24.42 31.89
CA ALA A 47 -1.79 -25.48 32.70
C ALA A 47 -2.45 -26.86 32.49
N THR A 48 -3.64 -26.91 31.89
CA THR A 48 -4.42 -28.14 31.76
C THR A 48 -4.19 -28.83 30.42
N SER A 49 -3.63 -30.04 30.47
CA SER A 49 -3.52 -30.90 29.29
C SER A 49 -4.91 -31.24 28.71
N GLY A 50 -5.04 -31.14 27.39
CA GLY A 50 -6.28 -31.34 26.64
C GLY A 50 -7.26 -30.16 26.64
N CYS A 51 -7.01 -29.09 27.41
CA CYS A 51 -7.83 -27.88 27.34
C CYS A 51 -7.50 -27.11 26.06
N ALA A 52 -8.53 -26.61 25.36
CA ALA A 52 -8.42 -25.73 24.20
C ALA A 52 -9.16 -24.41 24.42
N PHE A 53 -10.24 -24.43 25.20
CA PHE A 53 -11.05 -23.26 25.52
C PHE A 53 -11.48 -23.27 26.99
N PHE A 54 -11.92 -22.12 27.48
CA PHE A 54 -12.51 -21.97 28.80
C PHE A 54 -13.81 -21.18 28.74
N SER A 55 -14.65 -21.35 29.75
CA SER A 55 -15.82 -20.52 30.03
C SER A 55 -15.87 -20.20 31.51
N TRP A 56 -15.93 -18.91 31.84
CA TRP A 56 -16.01 -18.40 33.20
C TRP A 56 -17.33 -17.67 33.42
N ASP A 57 -18.11 -18.09 34.43
CA ASP A 57 -19.36 -17.44 34.80
C ASP A 57 -19.45 -17.35 36.32
N THR A 58 -19.64 -16.14 36.85
CA THR A 58 -19.87 -15.86 38.28
C THR A 58 -18.96 -16.66 39.25
N GLY A 59 -17.65 -16.66 38.96
CA GLY A 59 -16.64 -17.32 39.78
C GLY A 59 -16.46 -18.81 39.51
N ILE A 60 -17.15 -19.38 38.52
CA ILE A 60 -17.02 -20.78 38.10
C ILE A 60 -16.30 -20.86 36.77
N CYS A 61 -15.14 -21.51 36.77
CA CYS A 61 -14.36 -21.82 35.59
C CYS A 61 -14.66 -23.23 35.09
N THR A 62 -14.92 -23.33 33.79
CA THR A 62 -15.17 -24.59 33.09
C THR A 62 -14.23 -24.69 31.91
N LEU A 63 -13.58 -25.85 31.75
CA LEU A 63 -12.60 -26.10 30.70
C LEU A 63 -13.20 -26.96 29.58
N GLN A 64 -12.81 -26.68 28.35
CA GLN A 64 -13.34 -27.33 27.15
C GLN A 64 -12.22 -27.81 26.23
N ALA A 65 -12.41 -28.97 25.59
CA ALA A 65 -11.48 -29.54 24.63
C ALA A 65 -11.71 -28.95 23.23
N GLN A 66 -10.86 -29.33 22.27
CA GLN A 66 -10.84 -28.76 20.92
C GLN A 66 -12.15 -29.00 20.12
N ASN A 67 -12.92 -30.03 20.47
CA ASN A 67 -14.21 -30.35 19.83
C ASN A 67 -15.38 -29.50 20.34
N ALA A 68 -15.15 -28.61 21.33
CA ALA A 68 -16.20 -27.77 21.86
C ALA A 68 -16.59 -26.65 20.89
N LYS A 69 -17.89 -26.38 20.82
CA LYS A 69 -18.50 -25.34 20.01
C LYS A 69 -18.84 -24.14 20.88
N LEU A 70 -18.64 -22.96 20.32
CA LEU A 70 -19.05 -21.71 20.94
C LEU A 70 -20.57 -21.56 20.80
N VAL A 71 -21.26 -21.32 21.91
CA VAL A 71 -22.70 -21.08 21.97
C VAL A 71 -23.00 -19.82 22.79
N ASP A 72 -24.22 -19.32 22.68
CA ASP A 72 -24.69 -18.24 23.54
C ASP A 72 -24.82 -18.72 24.99
N GLY A 73 -24.39 -17.89 25.93
CA GLY A 73 -24.38 -18.25 27.34
C GLY A 73 -24.13 -17.08 28.28
N ARG A 74 -24.31 -17.32 29.56
CA ARG A 74 -23.87 -16.38 30.60
C ARG A 74 -22.37 -16.60 30.84
N GLY A 75 -21.64 -15.49 31.00
CA GLY A 75 -20.21 -15.52 31.29
C GLY A 75 -19.30 -15.04 30.16
N THR A 76 -18.00 -15.24 30.39
CA THR A 76 -16.89 -14.88 29.51
C THR A 76 -16.24 -16.16 28.99
N ALA A 77 -16.10 -16.29 27.67
CA ALA A 77 -15.44 -17.43 27.04
C ALA A 77 -14.16 -17.00 26.34
N GLY A 78 -13.16 -17.88 26.32
CA GLY A 78 -11.89 -17.58 25.64
C GLY A 78 -11.10 -18.83 25.27
N PRO A 79 -10.15 -18.71 24.33
CA PRO A 79 -9.20 -19.77 24.01
C PRO A 79 -8.16 -19.94 25.11
N LYS A 80 -7.48 -21.11 25.11
CA LYS A 80 -6.34 -21.41 25.98
C LYS A 80 -5.26 -20.31 25.97
N ALA A 81 -5.01 -19.72 24.81
CA ALA A 81 -4.15 -18.56 24.69
C ALA A 81 -4.79 -17.57 23.72
N CYS A 82 -4.72 -16.28 24.04
CA CYS A 82 -5.06 -15.26 23.08
C CYS A 82 -3.99 -15.24 21.99
N ALA A 83 -4.42 -15.36 20.73
CA ALA A 83 -3.56 -14.91 19.64
C ALA A 83 -3.29 -13.43 19.92
N ALA A 84 -2.02 -13.04 20.00
CA ALA A 84 -1.66 -11.63 20.07
C ALA A 84 -2.28 -10.96 18.84
N LYS A 85 -3.40 -10.26 19.03
CA LYS A 85 -3.85 -9.30 18.03
C LYS A 85 -2.70 -8.31 17.99
N ARG A 86 -1.97 -8.28 16.87
CA ARG A 86 -1.01 -7.20 16.57
C ARG A 86 -1.79 -5.91 16.33
N GLN A 87 -2.53 -5.44 17.33
CA GLN A 87 -2.91 -4.05 17.44
C GLN A 87 -1.66 -3.36 17.96
N CYS A 88 -0.90 -2.77 17.05
CA CYS A 88 0.12 -1.81 17.44
C CYS A 88 -0.63 -0.59 17.96
N CYS A 89 -0.79 -0.49 19.28
CA CYS A 89 -1.36 0.68 19.93
C CYS A 89 -0.23 1.63 20.32
N PHE A 90 -0.43 2.93 20.11
CA PHE A 90 0.45 3.97 20.63
C PHE A 90 -0.18 4.58 21.87
N HIS A 91 0.54 4.59 23.00
CA HIS A 91 0.14 5.38 24.16
C HIS A 91 0.80 6.75 24.10
N LEU A 92 0.02 7.78 23.77
CA LEU A 92 0.56 9.13 23.54
C LEU A 92 0.82 9.92 24.84
N GLY A 93 0.26 9.52 25.98
CA GLY A 93 0.37 10.27 27.24
C GLY A 93 -0.12 11.71 27.06
N HIS A 94 0.76 12.70 27.32
CA HIS A 94 0.50 14.13 27.07
C HIS A 94 0.91 14.61 25.67
N THR A 95 1.45 13.72 24.83
CA THR A 95 1.89 14.05 23.47
C THR A 95 0.70 14.29 22.57
N THR A 96 0.69 15.41 21.85
CA THR A 96 -0.39 15.79 20.92
C THR A 96 -0.06 15.52 19.45
N GLN A 97 1.20 15.16 19.15
CA GLN A 97 1.68 14.91 17.79
C GLN A 97 2.47 13.60 17.72
N LEU A 98 2.12 12.77 16.74
CA LEU A 98 2.83 11.54 16.43
C LEU A 98 3.36 11.64 15.00
N GLN A 99 4.66 11.48 14.82
CA GLN A 99 5.26 11.35 13.51
C GLN A 99 5.38 9.86 13.14
N LEU A 100 4.80 9.50 12.01
CA LEU A 100 4.89 8.17 11.43
C LEU A 100 5.65 8.25 10.11
N ARG A 101 6.62 7.36 9.91
CA ARG A 101 7.33 7.20 8.65
C ARG A 101 7.09 5.81 8.09
N LEU A 102 6.81 5.74 6.80
CA LEU A 102 6.44 4.51 6.11
C LEU A 102 7.27 4.37 4.84
N GLY A 103 7.94 3.23 4.69
CA GLY A 103 8.53 2.77 3.43
C GLY A 103 7.80 1.53 2.94
N THR A 104 7.63 1.40 1.63
CA THR A 104 6.97 0.23 1.03
C THR A 104 7.76 -0.29 -0.16
N SER A 105 7.60 -1.56 -0.49
CA SER A 105 8.28 -2.20 -1.63
C SER A 105 7.45 -3.34 -2.21
N PHE A 106 7.53 -3.54 -3.52
CA PHE A 106 7.03 -4.77 -4.15
C PHE A 106 8.08 -5.88 -4.20
N ILE A 107 9.36 -5.56 -3.95
CA ILE A 107 10.48 -6.50 -4.00
C ILE A 107 10.65 -7.28 -2.70
N SER A 108 10.79 -6.61 -1.55
CA SER A 108 11.03 -7.29 -0.26
C SER A 108 10.87 -6.36 0.95
N ASP A 109 10.80 -6.94 2.16
CA ASP A 109 10.84 -6.16 3.42
C ASP A 109 12.15 -5.38 3.57
N SER A 110 13.29 -5.97 3.15
CA SER A 110 14.59 -5.28 3.19
C SER A 110 14.64 -4.08 2.26
N GLN A 111 13.98 -4.18 1.10
CA GLN A 111 13.89 -3.06 0.16
C GLN A 111 12.90 -2.00 0.67
N ALA A 112 11.81 -2.39 1.34
CA ALA A 112 10.90 -1.43 2.00
C ALA A 112 11.59 -0.66 3.14
N ALA A 113 12.46 -1.33 3.91
CA ALA A 113 13.30 -0.68 4.91
C ALA A 113 14.31 0.28 4.27
N LYS A 114 14.95 -0.13 3.18
CA LYS A 114 15.84 0.75 2.42
C LYS A 114 15.13 2.00 1.89
N ALA A 115 13.91 1.88 1.34
CA ALA A 115 13.14 3.02 0.88
C ALA A 115 12.81 3.99 2.03
N LEU A 116 12.47 3.44 3.21
CA LEU A 116 12.30 4.25 4.43
C LEU A 116 13.58 5.02 4.76
N ASP A 117 14.71 4.31 4.81
CA ASP A 117 16.02 4.85 5.19
C ASP A 117 16.51 5.94 4.22
N ASP A 118 16.36 5.69 2.91
CA ASP A 118 16.83 6.60 1.86
C ASP A 118 15.94 7.84 1.72
N GLU A 119 14.62 7.70 1.84
CA GLU A 119 13.69 8.75 1.41
C GLU A 119 13.16 9.62 2.54
N VAL A 120 12.94 9.07 3.75
CA VAL A 120 12.18 9.75 4.81
C VAL A 120 12.79 9.63 6.21
N LEU A 121 13.67 8.67 6.47
CA LEU A 121 14.28 8.48 7.78
C LEU A 121 15.13 9.70 8.17
N GLY A 122 14.97 10.18 9.40
CA GLY A 122 15.67 11.37 9.90
C GLY A 122 15.18 12.72 9.34
N ARG A 123 14.22 12.71 8.39
CA ARG A 123 13.65 13.92 7.80
C ARG A 123 12.37 14.36 8.50
N SER A 124 12.13 15.67 8.57
CA SER A 124 10.87 16.24 9.07
C SER A 124 9.76 16.13 8.03
N LEU A 125 8.49 16.25 8.46
CA LEU A 125 7.36 16.28 7.52
C LEU A 125 7.47 17.51 6.60
N GLU A 126 7.93 18.63 7.14
CA GLU A 126 8.11 19.89 6.45
C GLU A 126 9.16 19.77 5.34
N GLU A 127 10.31 19.14 5.62
CA GLU A 127 11.37 18.92 4.63
C GLU A 127 10.88 18.07 3.45
N VAL A 128 10.17 16.98 3.73
CA VAL A 128 9.60 16.10 2.68
C VAL A 128 8.52 16.85 1.89
N ALA A 129 7.69 17.63 2.57
CA ALA A 129 6.64 18.41 1.92
C ALA A 129 7.21 19.55 1.05
N ASP A 130 8.31 20.19 1.46
CA ASP A 130 8.99 21.22 0.68
C ASP A 130 9.67 20.65 -0.56
N GLU A 131 10.35 19.51 -0.43
CA GLU A 131 10.91 18.82 -1.59
C GLU A 131 9.82 18.45 -2.61
N GLY A 132 8.71 17.86 -2.13
CA GLY A 132 7.57 17.54 -3.00
C GLY A 132 6.97 18.79 -3.67
N ARG A 133 6.89 19.93 -2.96
CA ARG A 133 6.46 21.21 -3.55
C ARG A 133 7.40 21.68 -4.66
N MET A 134 8.70 21.50 -4.49
CA MET A 134 9.69 21.89 -5.50
C MET A 134 9.56 21.03 -6.76
N VAL A 135 9.46 19.71 -6.61
CA VAL A 135 9.25 18.79 -7.73
C VAL A 135 7.97 19.13 -8.51
N TRP A 136 6.85 19.36 -7.80
CA TRP A 136 5.60 19.75 -8.46
C TRP A 136 5.69 21.11 -9.14
N ARG A 137 6.37 22.07 -8.53
CA ARG A 137 6.58 23.39 -9.15
C ARG A 137 7.35 23.26 -10.46
N GLU A 138 8.42 22.48 -10.48
CA GLU A 138 9.22 22.24 -11.69
C GLU A 138 8.35 21.63 -12.79
N LEU A 139 7.65 20.53 -12.50
CA LEU A 139 6.81 19.84 -13.49
C LEU A 139 5.70 20.74 -14.02
N LEU A 140 4.94 21.39 -13.14
CA LEU A 140 3.81 22.24 -13.54
C LEU A 140 4.26 23.50 -14.27
N SER A 141 5.46 24.02 -13.99
CA SER A 141 6.01 25.22 -14.65
C SER A 141 6.39 25.01 -16.12
N ARG A 142 6.40 23.77 -16.63
CA ARG A 142 6.68 23.50 -18.04
C ARG A 142 5.59 24.01 -18.99
N VAL A 143 4.40 24.31 -18.46
CA VAL A 143 3.32 24.96 -19.21
C VAL A 143 2.90 26.20 -18.46
N ASP A 144 3.32 27.36 -18.94
CA ASP A 144 2.89 28.64 -18.40
C ASP A 144 1.60 29.11 -19.09
N VAL A 145 0.67 29.64 -18.29
CA VAL A 145 -0.63 30.11 -18.76
C VAL A 145 -0.75 31.59 -18.46
N GLU A 146 -0.55 32.40 -19.50
CA GLU A 146 -0.76 33.84 -19.45
C GLU A 146 -2.25 34.16 -19.71
N ASP A 147 -2.92 34.72 -18.72
CA ASP A 147 -4.26 35.30 -18.90
C ASP A 147 -4.09 36.82 -19.07
N ALA A 148 -4.44 37.35 -20.24
CA ALA A 148 -4.13 38.72 -20.68
C ALA A 148 -4.96 39.83 -19.96
N GLY A 149 -5.39 39.60 -18.72
CA GLY A 149 -6.20 40.53 -17.94
C GLY A 149 -5.85 40.51 -16.45
N ASP A 150 -6.57 41.32 -15.66
CA ASP A 150 -6.32 41.44 -14.23
C ASP A 150 -6.50 40.10 -13.50
N LEU A 151 -5.77 39.95 -12.39
CA LEU A 151 -5.93 38.80 -11.50
C LEU A 151 -7.26 38.91 -10.74
N THR A 152 -8.31 38.38 -11.35
CA THR A 152 -9.65 38.31 -10.75
C THR A 152 -9.89 36.94 -10.10
N SER A 153 -10.94 36.84 -9.27
CA SER A 153 -11.39 35.55 -8.72
C SER A 153 -11.73 34.53 -9.82
N GLN A 154 -12.21 34.99 -10.97
CA GLN A 154 -12.50 34.14 -12.13
C GLN A 154 -11.20 33.63 -12.78
N THR A 155 -10.22 34.51 -12.97
CA THR A 155 -8.88 34.15 -13.48
C THR A 155 -8.22 33.11 -12.57
N VAL A 156 -8.24 33.33 -11.24
CA VAL A 156 -7.71 32.37 -10.26
C VAL A 156 -8.43 31.02 -10.33
N SER A 157 -9.76 31.02 -10.55
CA SER A 157 -10.54 29.78 -10.70
C SER A 157 -10.14 28.99 -11.95
N ARG A 158 -9.95 29.67 -13.09
CA ARG A 158 -9.50 29.03 -14.35
C ARG A 158 -8.09 28.44 -14.20
N LEU A 159 -7.16 29.19 -13.63
CA LEU A 159 -5.80 28.72 -13.36
C LEU A 159 -5.80 27.50 -12.43
N ARG A 160 -6.65 27.51 -11.39
CA ARG A 160 -6.82 26.35 -10.51
C ARG A 160 -7.31 25.13 -11.26
N ILE A 161 -8.31 25.26 -12.13
CA ILE A 161 -8.81 24.16 -12.97
C ILE A 161 -7.68 23.62 -13.84
N PHE A 162 -6.98 24.51 -14.55
CA PHE A 162 -5.90 24.14 -15.45
C PHE A 162 -4.79 23.35 -14.73
N TYR A 163 -4.18 23.93 -13.68
CA TYR A 163 -3.07 23.28 -12.98
C TYR A 163 -3.51 22.04 -12.20
N THR A 164 -4.78 21.95 -11.78
CA THR A 164 -5.32 20.71 -11.20
C THR A 164 -5.43 19.61 -12.26
N CYS A 165 -5.92 19.92 -13.47
CA CYS A 165 -5.97 18.97 -14.58
C CYS A 165 -4.57 18.55 -15.04
N LEU A 166 -3.62 19.48 -15.10
CA LEU A 166 -2.23 19.18 -15.44
C LEU A 166 -1.62 18.24 -14.39
N TYR A 167 -1.76 18.55 -13.09
CA TYR A 167 -1.36 17.66 -11.99
C TYR A 167 -1.93 16.25 -12.16
N ARG A 168 -3.24 16.12 -12.44
CA ARG A 168 -3.89 14.81 -12.62
C ARG A 168 -3.34 14.03 -13.81
N SER A 169 -2.91 14.73 -14.86
CA SER A 169 -2.35 14.11 -16.07
C SER A 169 -0.94 13.58 -15.87
N LEU A 170 -0.27 13.94 -14.77
CA LEU A 170 1.09 13.52 -14.43
C LEU A 170 1.16 12.44 -13.34
N LEU A 171 0.01 11.92 -12.89
CA LEU A 171 -0.03 10.88 -11.85
C LEU A 171 0.12 9.45 -12.40
N PHE A 172 -0.31 9.23 -13.65
CA PHE A 172 -0.36 7.90 -14.27
C PHE A 172 0.20 7.92 -15.70
N PRO A 173 0.83 6.83 -16.16
CA PRO A 173 1.23 5.65 -15.40
C PRO A 173 2.21 5.97 -14.27
N ARG A 174 2.20 5.16 -13.21
CA ARG A 174 3.17 5.29 -12.12
C ARG A 174 4.35 4.37 -12.33
N ARG A 175 5.49 4.75 -11.75
CA ARG A 175 6.65 3.87 -11.60
C ARG A 175 6.34 2.72 -10.63
N LEU A 176 6.94 1.58 -10.94
CA LEU A 176 6.93 0.34 -10.18
C LEU A 176 8.37 -0.11 -9.85
N ASP A 177 9.36 0.51 -10.47
CA ASP A 177 10.76 0.28 -10.15
C ASP A 177 11.23 1.00 -8.89
N GLU A 178 12.27 0.43 -8.30
CA GLU A 178 12.84 0.81 -7.02
C GLU A 178 14.37 0.87 -7.16
N GLN A 179 15.00 1.83 -6.49
CA GLN A 179 16.46 1.93 -6.43
C GLN A 179 16.99 0.87 -5.46
N THR A 180 17.58 -0.21 -6.00
CA THR A 180 18.19 -1.27 -5.20
C THR A 180 19.71 -1.08 -5.08
N HIS A 181 20.35 -1.90 -4.26
CA HIS A 181 21.82 -1.95 -4.17
C HIS A 181 22.51 -2.41 -5.48
N ARG A 182 21.75 -2.96 -6.43
CA ARG A 182 22.25 -3.42 -7.74
C ARG A 182 21.93 -2.44 -8.88
N GLY A 183 21.26 -1.33 -8.57
CA GLY A 183 20.69 -0.40 -9.55
C GLY A 183 19.17 -0.49 -9.61
N ILE A 184 18.59 0.10 -10.65
CA ILE A 184 17.14 0.12 -10.87
C ILE A 184 16.63 -1.30 -11.15
N GLN A 185 15.71 -1.78 -10.32
CA GLN A 185 15.03 -3.05 -10.48
C GLN A 185 13.54 -2.90 -10.17
N HIS A 186 12.71 -3.79 -10.68
CA HIS A 186 11.30 -3.85 -10.32
C HIS A 186 10.83 -5.29 -10.14
N TRP A 187 9.83 -5.49 -9.27
CA TRP A 187 9.02 -6.71 -9.31
C TRP A 187 8.08 -6.64 -10.52
N SER A 188 8.21 -7.59 -11.43
CA SER A 188 7.39 -7.67 -12.64
C SER A 188 6.04 -8.35 -12.32
N PRO A 189 4.91 -7.65 -12.45
CA PRO A 189 3.59 -8.24 -12.23
C PRO A 189 3.20 -9.22 -13.36
N TYR A 190 3.99 -9.26 -14.45
CA TYR A 190 3.77 -10.12 -15.61
C TYR A 190 4.47 -11.47 -15.46
N SER A 191 5.68 -11.49 -14.90
CA SER A 191 6.47 -12.72 -14.70
C SER A 191 6.55 -13.20 -13.26
N GLY A 192 6.18 -12.35 -12.29
CA GLY A 192 6.31 -12.61 -10.85
C GLY A 192 7.75 -12.51 -10.32
N LYS A 193 8.73 -12.14 -11.16
CA LYS A 193 10.15 -12.08 -10.82
C LYS A 193 10.64 -10.66 -10.62
N VAL A 194 11.72 -10.50 -9.86
CA VAL A 194 12.47 -9.25 -9.78
C VAL A 194 13.42 -9.19 -10.97
N VAL A 195 13.36 -8.12 -11.76
CA VAL A 195 14.17 -7.93 -12.97
C VAL A 195 14.83 -6.55 -12.96
N PHE A 196 15.89 -6.38 -13.74
CA PHE A 196 16.54 -5.07 -13.93
C PHE A 196 15.75 -4.19 -14.88
N GLY A 197 15.90 -2.87 -14.70
CA GLY A 197 15.31 -1.86 -15.58
C GLY A 197 14.07 -1.22 -14.99
N THR A 198 13.58 -0.21 -15.70
CA THR A 198 12.38 0.56 -15.34
C THR A 198 11.15 -0.34 -15.36
N GLY A 199 10.20 -0.04 -14.48
CA GLY A 199 8.94 -0.75 -14.36
C GLY A 199 7.82 0.25 -14.23
N VAL A 200 6.73 0.08 -14.97
CA VAL A 200 5.59 1.00 -14.96
C VAL A 200 4.29 0.22 -14.94
N THR A 201 3.23 0.86 -14.47
CA THR A 201 1.92 0.23 -14.33
C THR A 201 0.79 1.26 -14.17
N ASP A 202 -0.44 0.78 -14.04
CA ASP A 202 -1.65 1.55 -13.72
C ASP A 202 -1.99 2.51 -14.86
N ASN A 203 -2.15 1.94 -16.05
CA ASN A 203 -2.55 2.66 -17.25
C ASN A 203 -3.50 1.84 -18.10
N GLY A 204 -4.52 2.52 -18.62
CA GLY A 204 -5.37 2.05 -19.69
C GLY A 204 -5.05 2.76 -20.98
N PHE A 205 -4.35 2.09 -21.90
CA PHE A 205 -4.00 2.71 -23.18
C PHE A 205 -5.23 3.09 -23.98
N TRP A 206 -6.35 2.37 -23.84
CA TRP A 206 -7.62 2.76 -24.46
C TRP A 206 -8.03 4.19 -24.10
N ASP A 207 -7.72 4.70 -22.90
CA ASP A 207 -8.04 6.07 -22.48
C ASP A 207 -6.94 7.05 -22.85
N THR A 208 -5.72 6.75 -22.39
CA THR A 208 -4.62 7.71 -22.27
C THR A 208 -3.89 7.98 -23.58
N PHE A 209 -4.03 7.10 -24.58
CA PHE A 209 -3.46 7.31 -25.92
C PHE A 209 -4.03 8.53 -26.63
N ARG A 210 -5.13 9.15 -26.16
CA ARG A 210 -5.77 10.28 -26.87
C ARG A 210 -5.11 11.61 -26.57
N THR A 211 -4.73 11.83 -25.31
CA THR A 211 -4.23 13.14 -24.85
C THR A 211 -3.11 13.06 -23.83
N VAL A 212 -3.06 12.07 -22.95
CA VAL A 212 -2.03 12.00 -21.90
C VAL A 212 -0.67 11.75 -22.53
N TYR A 213 -0.53 10.72 -23.36
CA TYR A 213 0.75 10.43 -24.01
C TYR A 213 1.18 11.53 -25.00
N GLN A 214 0.23 12.22 -25.63
CA GLN A 214 0.49 13.38 -26.49
C GLN A 214 1.03 14.56 -25.68
N LEU A 215 0.44 14.84 -24.52
CA LEU A 215 0.92 15.86 -23.60
C LEU A 215 2.33 15.54 -23.12
N LEU A 216 2.59 14.28 -22.76
CA LEU A 216 3.92 13.84 -22.35
C LEU A 216 4.93 13.99 -23.49
N ALA A 217 4.59 13.61 -24.72
CA ALA A 217 5.48 13.77 -25.86
C ALA A 217 5.83 15.25 -26.13
N LEU A 218 4.90 16.17 -25.86
CA LEU A 218 5.09 17.60 -26.09
C LEU A 218 5.89 18.29 -24.98
N ALA A 219 5.53 18.05 -23.71
CA ALA A 219 6.04 18.83 -22.57
C ALA A 219 6.90 18.01 -21.58
N TYR A 220 6.86 16.68 -21.66
CA TYR A 220 7.56 15.75 -20.77
C TYR A 220 8.24 14.60 -21.54
N PRO A 221 9.02 14.88 -22.60
CA PRO A 221 9.54 13.84 -23.48
C PRO A 221 10.53 12.91 -22.78
N LYS A 222 11.29 13.41 -21.80
CA LYS A 222 12.20 12.59 -21.00
C LYS A 222 11.42 11.55 -20.20
N GLU A 223 10.37 11.99 -19.50
CA GLU A 223 9.51 11.12 -18.71
C GLU A 223 8.79 10.12 -19.61
N LEU A 224 8.33 10.53 -20.80
CA LEU A 224 7.74 9.63 -21.78
C LEU A 224 8.70 8.51 -22.19
N GLY A 225 9.97 8.84 -22.43
CA GLY A 225 11.00 7.84 -22.77
C GLY A 225 11.16 6.78 -21.69
N GLU A 226 11.26 7.20 -20.43
CA GLU A 226 11.35 6.29 -19.28
C GLU A 226 10.09 5.42 -19.14
N LEU A 227 8.91 5.98 -19.42
CA LEU A 227 7.65 5.23 -19.39
C LEU A 227 7.58 4.16 -20.48
N ILE A 228 8.00 4.50 -21.71
CA ILE A 228 8.03 3.55 -22.82
C ILE A 228 9.01 2.42 -22.55
N ASP A 229 10.21 2.72 -22.04
CA ASP A 229 11.17 1.68 -21.63
C ASP A 229 10.55 0.71 -20.61
N GLY A 230 9.79 1.23 -19.65
CA GLY A 230 9.06 0.41 -18.67
C GLY A 230 8.02 -0.50 -19.33
N TRP A 231 7.29 -0.01 -20.34
CA TRP A 231 6.33 -0.83 -21.09
C TRP A 231 7.02 -1.87 -21.98
N LEU A 232 8.20 -1.58 -22.54
CA LEU A 232 9.00 -2.56 -23.26
C LEU A 232 9.53 -3.64 -22.32
N ASN A 233 9.87 -3.30 -21.08
CA ASN A 233 10.20 -4.29 -20.05
C ASN A 233 8.98 -5.17 -19.67
N ALA A 234 7.78 -4.57 -19.62
CA ALA A 234 6.54 -5.34 -19.48
C ALA A 234 6.32 -6.32 -20.64
N PHE A 235 6.55 -5.88 -21.88
CA PHE A 235 6.52 -6.75 -23.06
C PHE A 235 7.54 -7.89 -22.97
N LYS A 236 8.80 -7.61 -22.64
CA LYS A 236 9.86 -8.62 -22.47
C LYS A 236 9.49 -9.65 -21.39
N ALA A 237 8.82 -9.23 -20.32
CA ALA A 237 8.45 -10.11 -19.21
C ALA A 237 7.16 -10.92 -19.45
N GLY A 238 6.18 -10.35 -20.14
CA GLY A 238 4.85 -10.93 -20.32
C GLY A 238 4.55 -11.46 -21.73
N GLY A 239 5.38 -11.16 -22.72
CA GLY A 239 5.23 -11.57 -24.11
C GLY A 239 4.29 -10.71 -24.96
N ALA A 240 3.58 -9.75 -24.36
CA ALA A 240 2.69 -8.81 -25.04
C ALA A 240 2.65 -7.45 -24.33
N LEU A 241 2.43 -6.37 -25.09
CA LEU A 241 2.17 -5.06 -24.48
C LEU A 241 0.79 -5.09 -23.81
N PRO A 242 0.67 -4.63 -22.55
CA PRO A 242 -0.62 -4.57 -21.87
C PRO A 242 -1.50 -3.48 -22.50
N GLN A 243 -2.78 -3.77 -22.73
CA GLN A 243 -3.76 -2.74 -23.13
C GLN A 243 -4.31 -1.99 -21.90
N TRP A 244 -4.43 -2.71 -20.80
CA TRP A 244 -4.81 -2.18 -19.50
C TRP A 244 -3.98 -2.92 -18.44
N ALA A 245 -3.25 -2.17 -17.61
CA ALA A 245 -2.36 -2.72 -16.59
C ALA A 245 -2.76 -2.20 -15.21
N SER A 246 -2.99 -3.10 -14.23
CA SER A 246 -3.12 -2.73 -12.82
C SER A 246 -3.02 -3.94 -11.84
N PRO A 247 -1.83 -4.26 -11.31
CA PRO A 247 -0.54 -3.85 -11.84
C PRO A 247 -0.10 -4.67 -13.06
N GLY A 248 -0.54 -5.93 -13.14
CA GLY A 248 -0.30 -6.81 -14.30
C GLY A 248 -1.41 -6.68 -15.35
N TYR A 249 -1.50 -7.68 -16.23
CA TYR A 249 -2.58 -7.73 -17.23
C TYR A 249 -3.97 -7.66 -16.59
N ARG A 250 -4.84 -6.86 -17.21
CA ARG A 250 -6.27 -6.84 -16.92
C ARG A 250 -7.03 -7.22 -18.18
N GLU A 251 -7.34 -8.50 -18.27
CA GLU A 251 -8.04 -9.07 -19.42
C GLU A 251 -9.49 -8.57 -19.49
N GLY A 252 -10.01 -8.42 -20.72
CA GLY A 252 -11.41 -8.06 -20.98
C GLY A 252 -11.79 -6.61 -20.64
N ILE A 253 -10.82 -5.73 -20.37
CA ILE A 253 -11.07 -4.30 -20.11
C ILE A 253 -10.74 -3.48 -21.36
N MET A 254 -11.78 -2.84 -21.92
CA MET A 254 -11.73 -2.05 -23.16
C MET A 254 -11.22 -2.84 -24.38
N VAL A 255 -10.87 -2.16 -25.48
CA VAL A 255 -10.54 -2.76 -26.78
C VAL A 255 -9.30 -2.11 -27.41
N GLY A 256 -8.83 -2.65 -28.54
CA GLY A 256 -7.80 -2.05 -29.38
C GLY A 256 -6.36 -2.28 -28.92
N ALA A 257 -5.41 -1.92 -29.79
CA ALA A 257 -3.97 -2.02 -29.58
C ALA A 257 -3.36 -0.61 -29.53
N TYR A 258 -3.71 0.15 -28.49
CA TYR A 258 -3.36 1.58 -28.41
C TYR A 258 -1.97 1.85 -27.84
N SER A 259 -1.34 0.84 -27.24
CA SER A 259 0.10 0.84 -26.91
C SER A 259 0.96 1.15 -28.14
N ASP A 260 0.59 0.59 -29.29
CA ASP A 260 1.36 0.67 -30.52
C ASP A 260 1.31 2.10 -31.09
N VAL A 261 0.15 2.75 -30.97
CA VAL A 261 -0.05 4.15 -31.35
C VAL A 261 0.83 5.07 -30.50
N VAL A 262 0.90 4.83 -29.20
CA VAL A 262 1.73 5.63 -28.27
C VAL A 262 3.21 5.52 -28.61
N ILE A 263 3.71 4.29 -28.82
CA ILE A 263 5.11 4.06 -29.14
C ILE A 263 5.47 4.66 -30.49
N ALA A 264 4.63 4.45 -31.51
CA ALA A 264 4.85 5.02 -32.84
C ALA A 264 4.85 6.56 -32.82
N ASP A 265 3.94 7.19 -32.08
CA ASP A 265 3.90 8.65 -31.91
C ASP A 265 5.17 9.19 -31.25
N ALA A 266 5.68 8.49 -30.23
CA ALA A 266 6.91 8.86 -29.54
C ALA A 266 8.14 8.75 -30.46
N MET A 267 8.23 7.68 -31.25
CA MET A 267 9.30 7.49 -32.24
C MET A 267 9.27 8.61 -33.30
N LEU A 268 8.10 8.93 -33.84
CA LEU A 268 7.94 10.01 -34.84
C LEU A 268 8.30 11.40 -34.28
N LYS A 269 8.14 11.59 -32.98
CA LYS A 269 8.51 12.83 -32.27
C LYS A 269 9.94 12.82 -31.71
N ASN A 270 10.76 11.82 -32.08
CA ASN A 270 12.14 11.67 -31.63
C ASN A 270 12.30 11.64 -30.10
N VAL A 271 11.33 11.05 -29.39
CA VAL A 271 11.48 10.82 -27.95
C VAL A 271 12.58 9.77 -27.75
N SER A 272 13.58 10.10 -26.95
CA SER A 272 14.71 9.22 -26.61
C SER A 272 14.48 8.50 -25.28
N GLY A 273 15.32 7.50 -24.96
CA GLY A 273 15.34 6.85 -23.64
C GLY A 273 14.77 5.44 -23.62
N PHE A 274 14.44 4.89 -24.79
CA PHE A 274 14.01 3.50 -24.98
C PHE A 274 14.63 2.93 -26.26
N ASP A 275 14.66 1.60 -26.36
CA ASP A 275 15.14 0.89 -27.55
C ASP A 275 14.10 0.98 -28.67
N THR A 276 14.51 1.49 -29.83
CA THR A 276 13.63 1.71 -30.99
C THR A 276 13.51 0.49 -31.89
N GLU A 277 14.42 -0.49 -31.76
CA GLU A 277 14.43 -1.77 -32.49
C GLU A 277 13.80 -2.90 -31.67
#